data_AF-A0A843RL93-F1
#
_entry.id   AF-A0A843RL93-F1
#
_cell.length_a   1.000
_cell.length_b   1.000
_cell.length_c   1.000
_cell.angle_alpha   90.00
_cell.angle_beta   90.00
_cell.angle_gamma   90.00
#
_symmetry.space_group_name_H-M   'P 1'
#
loop_
_entity.id
_entity.type
_entity.pdbx_description
1 polymer ?
#
loop_
_entity_poly.entity_id
_entity_poly.type
_entity_poly.pdbx_seq_one_letter_code
_entity_poly.pdbx_strand_id
1 'polypeptide(L)'
;MRYAFRIRFHRSPTDSINIEAPTVDLPSLAPGDRVQLRAWDKDKAVKDSERLVLIGEGFASEETATRAGDLYWRVLLRTMAHVRVGADFGDRAPKGAFTTYGLQWLEAQRGERVLNDVHGMMVFAADPWPRFASTSATALRGVPPDRFERTFRRALETTWS
;
A
#
# COMPACT_ATOMS: atom_id res chain seq x y z
N MET A 1 -15.77 15.30 -11.85
CA MET A 1 -15.19 14.54 -10.73
C MET A 1 -14.11 13.63 -11.28
N ARG A 2 -12.91 13.63 -10.68
CA ARG A 2 -11.80 12.76 -11.08
C ARG A 2 -11.57 11.69 -10.02
N TYR A 3 -10.91 10.61 -10.39
CA TYR A 3 -10.58 9.52 -9.50
C TYR A 3 -9.06 9.30 -9.48
N ALA A 4 -8.60 8.71 -8.38
CA ALA A 4 -7.22 8.34 -8.17
C ALA A 4 -7.16 6.94 -7.55
N PHE A 5 -6.07 6.25 -7.78
CA PHE A 5 -5.71 5.04 -7.03
C PHE A 5 -4.48 5.32 -6.18
N ARG A 6 -4.35 4.52 -5.13
CA ARG A 6 -3.21 4.54 -4.23
C ARG A 6 -2.85 3.13 -3.82
N ILE A 7 -1.58 2.80 -3.92
CA ILE A 7 -1.02 1.51 -3.53
C ILE A 7 0.02 1.76 -2.45
N ARG A 8 -0.30 1.38 -1.20
CA ARG A 8 0.65 1.43 -0.09
C ARG A 8 1.35 0.09 0.05
N PHE A 9 2.66 0.10 0.17
CA PHE A 9 3.47 -1.10 0.36
C PHE A 9 4.70 -0.79 1.23
N HIS A 10 5.29 -1.83 1.81
CA HIS A 10 6.54 -1.74 2.54
C HIS A 10 7.64 -2.46 1.75
N ARG A 11 8.78 -1.81 1.52
CA ARG A 11 9.98 -2.49 1.02
C ARG A 11 10.72 -3.19 2.16
N SER A 12 11.53 -4.19 1.82
CA SER A 12 12.49 -4.79 2.74
C SER A 12 13.43 -3.72 3.31
N PRO A 13 13.75 -3.76 4.62
CA PRO A 13 14.69 -2.80 5.22
C PRO A 13 16.11 -2.94 4.66
N THR A 14 16.47 -4.10 4.11
CA THR A 14 17.81 -4.40 3.57
C THR A 14 18.02 -3.94 2.13
N ASP A 15 16.95 -3.60 1.42
CA ASP A 15 16.97 -3.30 -0.01
C ASP A 15 16.50 -1.85 -0.22
N SER A 16 17.06 -1.15 -1.21
CA SER A 16 16.72 0.26 -1.47
C SER A 16 16.34 0.49 -2.92
N ILE A 17 15.39 1.40 -3.13
CA ILE A 17 15.15 2.04 -4.42
C ILE A 17 15.92 3.37 -4.35
N ASN A 18 17.10 3.42 -4.99
CA ASN A 18 18.06 4.54 -4.87
C ASN A 18 17.59 5.83 -5.57
N ILE A 19 16.56 6.44 -4.98
CA ILE A 19 15.97 7.70 -5.42
C ILE A 19 16.10 8.69 -4.26
N GLU A 20 16.86 9.75 -4.51
CA GLU A 20 17.18 10.83 -3.56
C GLU A 20 16.00 11.79 -3.33
N ALA A 21 15.03 11.80 -4.22
CA ALA A 21 13.85 12.64 -4.10
C ALA A 21 12.76 11.97 -3.23
N PRO A 22 11.93 12.75 -2.51
CA PRO A 22 10.77 12.22 -1.79
C PRO A 22 9.65 11.74 -2.72
N THR A 23 9.70 12.14 -4.00
CA THR A 23 8.73 11.78 -5.03
C THR A 23 9.41 11.70 -6.38
N VAL A 24 9.00 10.73 -7.20
CA VAL A 24 9.43 10.59 -8.60
C VAL A 24 8.21 10.33 -9.48
N ASP A 25 8.15 11.00 -10.63
CA ASP A 25 7.16 10.70 -11.66
C ASP A 25 7.56 9.42 -12.40
N LEU A 26 6.60 8.50 -12.58
CA LEU A 26 6.76 7.27 -13.34
C LEU A 26 6.03 7.37 -14.68
N PRO A 27 6.38 6.53 -15.67
CA PRO A 27 5.67 6.49 -16.93
C PRO A 27 4.17 6.25 -16.73
N SER A 28 3.34 7.07 -17.38
CA SER A 28 1.89 6.88 -17.45
C SER A 28 1.47 6.34 -18.83
N LEU A 29 0.32 5.66 -18.88
CA LEU A 29 -0.17 5.00 -20.10
C LEU A 29 -0.95 5.93 -21.02
N ALA A 30 -1.58 6.98 -20.46
CA ALA A 30 -2.40 7.91 -21.19
C ALA A 30 -1.97 9.36 -20.94
N PRO A 31 -2.00 10.23 -21.97
CA PRO A 31 -1.81 11.65 -21.79
C PRO A 31 -2.84 12.21 -20.79
N GLY A 32 -2.37 12.93 -19.77
CA GLY A 32 -3.21 13.51 -18.72
C GLY A 32 -3.34 12.67 -17.44
N ASP A 33 -2.93 11.40 -17.48
CA ASP A 33 -2.74 10.61 -16.26
C ASP A 33 -1.35 10.89 -15.68
N ARG A 34 -1.28 11.02 -14.36
CA ARG A 34 -0.01 11.18 -13.64
C ARG A 34 0.16 10.01 -12.69
N VAL A 35 1.34 9.39 -12.71
CA VAL A 35 1.69 8.29 -11.80
C VAL A 35 2.98 8.64 -11.09
N GLN A 36 2.99 8.50 -9.77
CA GLN A 36 4.12 8.87 -8.93
C GLN A 36 4.41 7.84 -7.87
N LEU A 37 5.68 7.55 -7.65
CA LEU A 37 6.16 6.87 -6.46
C LEU A 37 6.57 7.92 -5.44
N ARG A 38 6.05 7.79 -4.21
CA ARG A 38 6.31 8.72 -3.11
C ARG A 38 6.80 7.98 -1.88
N ALA A 39 7.73 8.61 -1.16
CA ALA A 39 7.97 8.26 0.22
C ALA A 39 6.70 8.50 1.04
N TRP A 40 6.43 7.61 2.00
CA TRP A 40 5.32 7.80 2.92
C TRP A 40 5.49 9.08 3.74
N ASP A 41 6.71 9.28 4.24
CA ASP A 41 7.14 10.49 4.92
C ASP A 41 7.65 11.48 3.87
N LYS A 42 6.94 12.60 3.71
CA LYS A 42 7.24 13.62 2.69
C LYS A 42 8.61 14.28 2.87
N ASP A 43 9.17 14.20 4.08
CA ASP A 43 10.46 14.80 4.41
C ASP A 43 11.63 13.81 4.19
N LYS A 44 11.32 12.56 3.78
CA LYS A 44 12.31 11.52 3.46
C LYS A 44 12.40 11.26 1.97
N ALA A 45 13.61 10.97 1.52
CA ALA A 45 13.83 10.42 0.19
C ALA A 45 13.21 9.02 0.06
N VAL A 46 12.86 8.62 -1.16
CA VAL A 46 12.37 7.26 -1.44
C VAL A 46 13.36 6.19 -0.98
N LYS A 47 14.66 6.41 -1.17
CA LYS A 47 15.71 5.49 -0.70
C LYS A 47 15.68 5.26 0.82
N ASP A 48 15.30 6.27 1.59
CA ASP A 48 15.33 6.25 3.07
C ASP A 48 13.99 5.84 3.68
N SER A 49 12.99 5.55 2.85
CA SER A 49 11.64 5.19 3.28
C SER A 49 11.35 3.72 3.06
N GLU A 50 11.08 2.99 4.15
CA GLU A 50 10.57 1.61 4.07
C GLU A 50 9.11 1.59 3.59
N ARG A 51 8.33 2.60 3.96
CA ARG A 51 6.92 2.73 3.56
C ARG A 51 6.85 3.58 2.31
N LEU A 52 6.27 3.04 1.25
CA LEU A 52 6.17 3.70 -0.03
C LEU A 52 4.72 3.70 -0.52
N VAL A 53 4.42 4.66 -1.37
CA VAL A 53 3.08 4.84 -1.93
C VAL A 53 3.21 5.10 -3.42
N LEU A 54 2.59 4.25 -4.24
CA LEU A 54 2.34 4.55 -5.65
C LEU A 54 0.97 5.22 -5.78
N ILE A 55 0.92 6.39 -6.41
CA ILE A 55 -0.31 7.15 -6.64
C ILE A 55 -0.50 7.34 -8.14
N GLY A 56 -1.68 7.01 -8.64
CA GLY A 56 -2.11 7.41 -9.97
C GLY A 56 -3.32 8.33 -9.88
N GLU A 57 -3.32 9.42 -10.63
CA GLU A 57 -4.38 10.42 -10.67
C GLU A 57 -4.69 10.86 -12.11
N GLY A 58 -5.91 11.41 -12.32
CA GLY A 58 -6.36 11.90 -13.62
C GLY A 58 -7.55 11.14 -14.21
N PHE A 59 -7.95 10.02 -13.60
CA PHE A 59 -8.96 9.11 -14.15
C PHE A 59 -10.37 9.71 -14.15
N ALA A 60 -11.12 9.45 -15.22
CA ALA A 60 -12.47 9.99 -15.40
C ALA A 60 -13.54 9.28 -14.57
N SER A 61 -13.30 8.04 -14.14
CA SER A 61 -14.25 7.22 -13.39
C SER A 61 -13.54 6.32 -12.37
N GLU A 62 -14.29 5.84 -11.38
CA GLU A 62 -13.80 4.85 -10.41
C GLU A 62 -13.37 3.56 -11.11
N GLU A 63 -14.13 3.11 -12.11
CA GLU A 63 -13.80 1.91 -12.90
C GLU A 63 -12.50 2.06 -13.69
N THR A 64 -12.25 3.23 -14.28
CA THR A 64 -10.98 3.49 -14.98
C THR A 64 -9.81 3.55 -14.02
N ALA A 65 -9.97 4.20 -12.86
CA ALA A 65 -8.97 4.21 -11.80
C ALA A 65 -8.70 2.81 -11.21
N THR A 66 -9.73 1.97 -11.07
CA THR A 66 -9.62 0.60 -10.57
C THR A 66 -8.81 -0.27 -11.53
N ARG A 67 -9.17 -0.26 -12.83
CA ARG A 67 -8.43 -1.02 -13.85
C ARG A 67 -6.98 -0.55 -13.97
N ALA A 68 -6.75 0.76 -13.88
CA ALA A 68 -5.39 1.31 -13.86
C ALA A 68 -4.63 0.86 -12.61
N GLY A 69 -5.25 0.95 -11.42
CA GLY A 69 -4.67 0.50 -10.16
C GLY A 69 -4.26 -0.97 -10.20
N ASP A 70 -5.14 -1.86 -10.68
CA ASP A 70 -4.85 -3.29 -10.83
C ASP A 70 -3.67 -3.56 -11.78
N LEU A 71 -3.59 -2.80 -12.87
CA LEU A 71 -2.50 -2.89 -13.82
C LEU A 71 -1.17 -2.43 -13.19
N TYR A 72 -1.15 -1.24 -12.58
CA TYR A 72 0.04 -0.69 -11.94
C TYR A 72 0.49 -1.52 -10.75
N TRP A 73 -0.43 -2.15 -10.02
CA TRP A 73 -0.11 -3.12 -8.99
C TRP A 73 0.73 -4.28 -9.54
N ARG A 74 0.26 -4.91 -10.63
CA ARG A 74 0.97 -6.03 -11.28
C ARG A 74 2.31 -5.59 -11.86
N VAL A 75 2.35 -4.41 -12.47
CA VAL A 75 3.60 -3.81 -12.99
C VAL A 75 4.57 -3.57 -11.84
N LEU A 76 4.13 -2.96 -10.75
CA LEU A 76 4.95 -2.68 -9.58
C LEU A 76 5.48 -3.98 -8.95
N LEU A 77 4.62 -4.98 -8.74
CA LEU A 77 5.02 -6.31 -8.25
C LEU A 77 6.14 -6.91 -9.13
N ARG A 78 5.95 -6.88 -10.46
CA ARG A 78 6.94 -7.40 -11.41
C ARG A 78 8.23 -6.59 -11.41
N THR A 79 8.15 -5.26 -11.33
CA THR A 79 9.32 -4.38 -11.26
C THR A 79 10.12 -4.66 -10.01
N MET A 80 9.48 -4.73 -8.83
CA MET A 80 10.15 -5.03 -7.56
C MET A 80 10.84 -6.39 -7.58
N ALA A 81 10.17 -7.41 -8.12
CA ALA A 81 10.77 -8.73 -8.32
C ALA A 81 11.98 -8.69 -9.27
N HIS A 82 11.89 -7.92 -10.36
CA HIS A 82 12.97 -7.81 -11.36
C HIS A 82 14.19 -7.09 -10.79
N VAL A 83 13.99 -6.06 -9.97
CA VAL A 83 15.09 -5.33 -9.30
C VAL A 83 15.52 -5.98 -7.99
N ARG A 84 14.98 -7.16 -7.64
CA ARG A 84 15.30 -7.93 -6.43
C ARG A 84 15.09 -7.16 -5.13
N VAL A 85 14.08 -6.29 -5.08
CA VAL A 85 13.68 -5.58 -3.87
C VAL A 85 12.49 -6.31 -3.27
N GLY A 86 12.66 -6.88 -2.07
CA GLY A 86 11.55 -7.47 -1.34
C GLY A 86 10.48 -6.41 -1.03
N ALA A 87 9.19 -6.74 -1.20
CA ALA A 87 8.10 -5.83 -0.87
C ALA A 87 6.87 -6.59 -0.33
N ASP A 88 6.28 -6.04 0.72
CA ASP A 88 4.98 -6.43 1.26
C ASP A 88 3.93 -5.43 0.77
N PHE A 89 2.95 -5.95 0.04
CA PHE A 89 1.86 -5.16 -0.51
C PHE A 89 0.54 -5.34 0.25
N GLY A 90 0.51 -6.13 1.33
CA GLY A 90 -0.66 -6.24 2.21
C GLY A 90 -1.82 -7.06 1.66
N ASP A 91 -1.57 -8.06 0.83
CA ASP A 91 -2.57 -9.08 0.40
C ASP A 91 -3.30 -9.76 1.58
N ARG A 92 -2.77 -9.63 2.81
CA ARG A 92 -3.36 -10.16 4.05
C ARG A 92 -3.66 -9.09 5.12
N ALA A 93 -3.59 -7.81 4.77
CA ALA A 93 -3.80 -6.73 5.74
C ALA A 93 -5.29 -6.38 5.89
N PRO A 94 -5.74 -5.99 7.11
CA PRO A 94 -7.07 -5.38 7.28
C PRO A 94 -7.22 -4.16 6.38
N LYS A 95 -8.41 -3.97 5.79
CA LYS A 95 -8.72 -2.87 4.85
C LYS A 95 -8.79 -1.47 5.51
N GLY A 96 -8.20 -1.29 6.69
CA GLY A 96 -8.28 -0.08 7.51
C GLY A 96 -8.53 -0.41 8.98
N ALA A 97 -8.22 0.54 9.87
CA ALA A 97 -8.36 0.39 11.31
C ALA A 97 -9.39 1.34 11.93
N PHE A 98 -9.72 2.46 11.26
CA PHE A 98 -10.75 3.38 11.75
C PHE A 98 -12.14 2.91 11.31
N THR A 99 -13.11 3.01 12.22
CA THR A 99 -14.53 2.84 11.90
C THR A 99 -15.06 4.04 11.11
N THR A 100 -16.19 3.88 10.42
CA THR A 100 -16.86 4.99 9.71
C THR A 100 -17.13 6.19 10.64
N TYR A 101 -17.54 5.94 11.88
CA TYR A 101 -17.76 6.98 12.89
C TYR A 101 -16.46 7.71 13.28
N GLY A 102 -15.36 6.98 13.44
CA GLY A 102 -14.05 7.57 13.71
C GLY A 102 -13.53 8.45 12.57
N LEU A 103 -13.78 8.06 11.32
CA LEU A 103 -13.47 8.89 10.16
C LEU A 103 -14.32 10.16 10.12
N GLN A 104 -15.64 10.07 10.31
CA GLN A 104 -16.54 11.23 10.33
C GLN A 104 -16.19 12.23 11.44
N TRP A 105 -15.78 11.75 12.62
CA TRP A 105 -15.29 12.61 13.70
C TRP A 105 -14.00 13.36 13.31
N LEU A 106 -13.06 12.70 12.64
CA LEU A 106 -11.85 13.35 12.11
C LEU A 106 -12.16 14.37 11.01
N GLU A 107 -13.10 14.05 10.12
CA GLU A 107 -13.59 14.97 9.10
C GLU A 107 -14.18 16.23 9.73
N ALA A 108 -15.04 16.09 10.74
CA ALA A 108 -15.65 17.20 11.46
C ALA A 108 -14.60 18.08 12.18
N GLN A 109 -13.54 17.48 12.72
CA GLN A 109 -12.47 18.22 13.40
C GLN A 109 -11.56 18.98 12.43
N ARG A 110 -11.37 18.46 11.21
CA ARG A 110 -10.40 19.01 10.24
C ARG A 110 -11.03 19.83 9.13
N GLY A 111 -12.34 19.70 8.90
CA GLY A 111 -13.04 20.33 7.79
C GLY A 111 -12.64 19.79 6.41
N GLU A 112 -11.98 18.64 6.37
CA GLU A 112 -11.45 17.99 5.16
C GLU A 112 -11.94 16.54 5.11
N ARG A 113 -12.10 15.98 3.92
CA ARG A 113 -12.48 14.56 3.76
C ARG A 113 -11.33 13.65 4.22
N VAL A 114 -11.64 12.62 5.01
CA VAL A 114 -10.67 11.70 5.61
C VAL A 114 -11.01 10.25 5.27
N LEU A 115 -10.05 9.54 4.70
CA LEU A 115 -10.17 8.13 4.36
C LEU A 115 -9.25 7.27 5.22
N ASN A 116 -9.62 6.00 5.40
CA ASN A 116 -8.71 5.01 5.96
C ASN A 116 -7.48 4.84 5.06
N ASP A 117 -6.32 4.81 5.68
CA ASP A 117 -5.07 4.50 5.01
C ASP A 117 -4.86 2.99 4.89
N VAL A 118 -5.37 2.42 3.81
CA VAL A 118 -5.35 0.98 3.53
C VAL A 118 -3.95 0.53 3.12
N HIS A 119 -3.46 -0.59 3.68
CA HIS A 119 -2.30 -1.28 3.11
C HIS A 119 -2.73 -2.00 1.83
N GLY A 120 -2.02 -1.80 0.74
CA GLY A 120 -2.38 -2.32 -0.58
C GLY A 120 -3.09 -1.27 -1.44
N MET A 121 -3.84 -1.74 -2.45
CA MET A 121 -4.54 -0.87 -3.39
C MET A 121 -5.85 -0.33 -2.83
N MET A 122 -6.09 0.97 -3.02
CA MET A 122 -7.39 1.61 -2.85
C MET A 122 -7.67 2.59 -3.99
N VAL A 123 -8.95 2.81 -4.28
CA VAL A 123 -9.43 3.80 -5.26
C VAL A 123 -10.33 4.79 -4.53
N PHE A 124 -10.26 6.06 -4.91
CA PHE A 124 -11.04 7.12 -4.30
C PHE A 124 -11.29 8.26 -5.30
N ALA A 125 -12.36 9.01 -5.08
CA ALA A 125 -12.58 10.26 -5.81
C ALA A 125 -11.50 11.27 -5.44
N ALA A 126 -10.84 11.92 -6.38
CA ALA A 126 -9.67 12.77 -6.13
C ALA A 126 -10.02 14.20 -5.69
N ASP A 127 -11.27 14.62 -5.83
CA ASP A 127 -11.69 16.02 -5.61
C ASP A 127 -12.81 16.12 -4.56
N PRO A 128 -12.62 16.86 -3.45
CA PRO A 128 -11.34 17.42 -2.98
C PRO A 128 -10.37 16.31 -2.54
N TRP A 129 -9.05 16.52 -2.64
CA TRP A 129 -8.08 15.48 -2.30
C TRP A 129 -8.19 15.09 -0.80
N PRO A 130 -8.36 13.80 -0.46
CA PRO A 130 -8.59 13.40 0.92
C PRO A 130 -7.29 13.38 1.73
N ARG A 131 -7.42 13.53 3.05
CA ARG A 131 -6.41 13.08 4.00
C ARG A 131 -6.56 11.59 4.27
N PHE A 132 -5.45 10.93 4.56
CA PHE A 132 -5.44 9.50 4.87
C PHE A 132 -5.08 9.30 6.33
N ALA A 133 -6.02 8.77 7.11
CA ALA A 133 -5.82 8.43 8.51
C ALA A 133 -5.19 7.05 8.63
N SER A 134 -4.01 6.98 9.23
CA SER A 134 -3.28 5.71 9.45
C SER A 134 -3.15 5.39 10.93
N THR A 135 -3.15 4.10 11.25
CA THR A 135 -2.76 3.59 12.57
C THR A 135 -1.58 2.64 12.38
N SER A 136 -0.52 2.80 13.17
CA SER A 136 0.51 1.77 13.30
C SER A 136 0.11 0.81 14.41
N ALA A 137 -0.17 -0.45 14.08
CA ALA A 137 -0.32 -1.52 15.06
C ALA A 137 0.62 -2.67 14.69
N THR A 138 1.56 -3.02 15.57
CA THR A 138 2.39 -4.22 15.41
C THR A 138 1.67 -5.38 16.10
N ALA A 139 0.93 -6.19 15.34
CA ALA A 139 0.30 -7.38 15.86
C ALA A 139 1.30 -8.55 15.86
N LEU A 140 1.84 -8.90 17.02
CA LEU A 140 2.63 -10.13 17.18
C LEU A 140 1.69 -11.30 17.43
N ARG A 141 1.55 -12.20 16.45
CA ARG A 141 0.83 -13.46 16.64
C ARG A 141 1.79 -14.54 17.14
N GLY A 142 1.80 -14.79 18.45
CA GLY A 142 2.46 -15.96 19.03
C GLY A 142 1.77 -17.26 18.61
N VAL A 143 2.53 -18.25 18.15
CA VAL A 143 2.03 -19.63 18.01
C VAL A 143 2.41 -20.38 19.29
N PRO A 144 1.46 -20.98 20.02
CA PRO A 144 1.79 -21.77 21.22
C PRO A 144 2.75 -22.92 20.87
N PRO A 145 3.75 -23.21 21.72
CA PRO A 145 4.75 -24.27 21.48
C PRO A 145 4.12 -25.61 21.09
N ASP A 146 3.11 -26.07 21.84
CA ASP A 146 2.41 -27.34 21.56
C ASP A 146 1.79 -27.42 20.17
N ARG A 147 1.28 -26.27 19.67
CA ARG A 147 0.69 -26.19 18.33
C ARG A 147 1.78 -26.27 17.27
N PHE A 148 2.91 -25.61 17.48
CA PHE A 148 4.06 -25.66 16.57
C PHE A 148 4.64 -27.08 16.53
N GLU A 149 4.93 -27.69 17.68
CA GLU A 149 5.48 -29.05 17.79
C GLU A 149 4.58 -30.09 17.13
N ARG A 150 3.26 -30.03 17.38
CA ARG A 150 2.30 -30.95 16.77
C ARG A 150 2.24 -30.81 15.25
N THR A 151 2.27 -29.57 14.73
CA THR A 151 2.27 -29.33 13.28
C THR A 151 3.59 -29.78 12.64
N PHE A 152 4.73 -29.54 13.28
CA PHE A 152 6.04 -29.96 12.81
C PHE A 152 6.15 -31.49 12.74
N ARG A 153 5.70 -32.21 13.78
CA ARG A 153 5.68 -33.68 13.81
C ARG A 153 4.86 -34.28 12.66
N ARG A 154 3.67 -33.74 12.41
CA ARG A 154 2.82 -34.19 11.28
C ARG A 154 3.47 -33.95 9.92
N ALA A 155 4.18 -32.83 9.75
CA ALA A 155 4.87 -32.54 8.49
C ALA A 155 6.00 -33.54 8.22
N LEU A 156 6.73 -33.97 9.25
CA LEU A 156 7.74 -35.02 9.12
C LEU A 156 7.13 -36.36 8.68
N GLU A 157 6.00 -36.75 9.27
CA GLU A 157 5.31 -38.02 8.96
C GLU A 157 4.76 -38.06 7.53
N THR A 158 4.38 -36.91 6.98
CA THR A 158 3.79 -36.81 5.62
C THR A 158 4.86 -36.73 4.52
N THR A 159 6.11 -36.43 4.87
CA THR A 159 7.20 -36.29 3.88
C THR A 159 7.84 -37.63 3.50
N TRP A 160 7.50 -38.71 4.22
CA TRP A 160 8.06 -40.06 4.03
C TRP A 160 6.98 -41.13 3.84
N SER A 161 5.84 -40.75 3.24
CA SER A 161 4.75 -41.63 2.82
C SER A 161 4.49 -41.47 1.33
#